data_AF-A0A843T5K1-F1
#
_entry.id   AF-A0A843T5K1-F1
#
_cell.length_a   1.000
_cell.length_b   1.000
_cell.length_c   1.000
_cell.angle_alpha   90.00
_cell.angle_beta   90.00
_cell.angle_gamma   90.00
#
_symmetry.space_group_name_H-M   'P 1'
#
loop_
_entity.id
_entity.type
_entity.pdbx_description
1 polymer ?
#
loop_
_entity_poly.entity_id
_entity_poly.type
_entity_poly.pdbx_seq_one_letter_code
_entity_poly.pdbx_strand_id
1 'polypeptide(L)'
;MIFDQARFIDPMSGAWGYLVRYEETASSLSESDGASGRISEAFDGSFSLPAERSGPNSDDPTRGVTSSNKASLGRAEDAEVLGMWAKATRTARTALVKALDEDRNARFTLLYQAALQAATAVVRAAGFRVRCDHNHQITFAAAAALGSGDLSEAARDLNVVRQGRHAAVYDWQATTDGAQLVELRAGTALLLLLREAYSWLLAQRPSLTGKLVDPPGSPQ
;
A
#
# COMPACT_ATOMS: atom_id res chain seq x y z
N MET A 1 -15.73 13.48 12.82
CA MET A 1 -14.78 12.78 11.94
C MET A 1 -13.41 12.91 12.58
N ILE A 2 -12.91 11.83 13.18
CA ILE A 2 -11.58 11.80 13.78
C ILE A 2 -10.64 11.21 12.72
N PHE A 3 -9.58 11.94 12.38
CA PHE A 3 -8.55 11.45 11.47
C PHE A 3 -7.42 10.89 12.32
N ASP A 4 -7.31 9.56 12.36
CA ASP A 4 -6.13 8.92 12.91
C ASP A 4 -5.06 8.87 11.80
N GLN A 5 -4.12 9.81 11.86
CA GLN A 5 -3.00 9.90 10.93
C GLN A 5 -1.82 9.14 11.51
N ALA A 6 -1.61 7.92 11.01
CA ALA A 6 -0.33 7.24 11.21
C ALA A 6 0.72 7.93 10.34
N ARG A 7 1.58 8.74 10.97
CA ARG A 7 2.76 9.31 10.31
C ARG A 7 3.83 8.24 10.23
N PHE A 8 4.39 8.03 9.04
CA PHE A 8 5.60 7.24 8.89
C PHE A 8 6.66 8.08 8.19
N ILE A 9 7.91 7.89 8.64
CA ILE A 9 9.09 8.46 7.99
C ILE A 9 9.58 7.39 7.03
N ASP A 10 9.70 7.74 5.75
CA ASP A 10 10.42 6.90 4.80
C ASP A 10 11.92 6.87 5.23
N PRO A 11 12.45 5.72 5.67
CA PRO A 11 13.82 5.64 6.17
C PRO A 11 14.88 5.90 5.10
N MET A 12 14.51 5.88 3.80
CA MET A 12 15.43 6.08 2.69
C MET A 12 15.43 7.51 2.16
N SER A 13 14.31 8.23 2.23
CA SER A 13 14.20 9.60 1.72
C SER A 13 14.06 10.67 2.81
N GLY A 14 13.75 10.28 4.04
CA GLY A 14 13.38 11.21 5.12
C GLY A 14 12.05 11.94 4.88
N ALA A 15 11.33 11.60 3.80
CA ALA A 15 10.07 12.23 3.46
C ALA A 15 8.93 11.73 4.34
N TRP A 16 8.03 12.64 4.69
CA TRP A 16 6.81 12.34 5.43
C TRP A 16 5.76 11.72 4.52
N GLY A 17 5.33 10.51 4.86
CA GLY A 17 4.14 9.89 4.29
C GLY A 17 2.97 9.92 5.26
N TYR A 18 1.75 10.03 4.72
CA TYR A 18 0.52 9.97 5.50
C TYR A 18 -0.30 8.74 5.11
N LEU A 19 -0.59 7.90 6.09
CA LEU A 19 -1.65 6.90 5.98
C LEU A 19 -2.92 7.49 6.60
N VAL A 20 -3.97 7.59 5.79
CA VAL A 20 -5.27 8.05 6.27
C VAL A 20 -6.07 6.82 6.69
N ARG A 21 -6.25 6.67 8.02
CA ARG A 21 -7.23 5.75 8.58
C ARG A 21 -8.56 6.49 8.68
N TYR A 22 -9.63 5.89 8.19
CA TYR A 22 -10.98 6.40 8.39
C TYR A 22 -11.65 5.56 9.48
N GLU A 23 -11.86 6.14 10.66
CA GLU A 23 -12.72 5.56 11.68
C GLU A 23 -14.13 6.12 11.55
N GLU A 24 -15.11 5.21 11.50
CA GLU A 24 -16.52 5.55 11.57
C GLU A 24 -16.84 5.86 13.03
N THR A 25 -16.96 7.15 13.38
CA THR A 25 -17.58 7.53 14.66
C THR A 25 -19.05 7.15 14.57
N ALA A 26 -19.40 5.97 15.06
CA ALA A 26 -20.77 5.64 15.42
C ALA A 26 -21.22 6.69 16.44
N SER A 27 -22.08 7.60 16.00
CA SER A 27 -22.68 8.63 16.83
C SER A 27 -23.72 7.96 17.74
N SER A 28 -23.29 7.38 18.86
CA SER A 28 -24.16 7.10 19.99
C SER A 28 -23.98 8.22 21.01
N LEU A 29 -25.01 9.06 21.14
CA LEU A 29 -25.21 9.96 22.26
C LEU A 29 -25.07 9.21 23.59
N SER A 30 -24.16 9.66 24.45
CA SER A 30 -24.42 9.73 25.89
C SER A 30 -23.58 10.84 26.50
N GLU A 31 -24.24 11.89 26.98
CA GLU A 31 -23.70 12.86 27.91
C GLU A 31 -23.26 12.14 29.21
N SER A 32 -22.04 12.40 29.68
CA SER A 32 -21.79 13.04 30.99
C SER A 32 -20.32 12.99 31.39
N ASP A 33 -19.85 14.16 31.83
CA ASP A 33 -18.86 14.46 32.87
C ASP A 33 -17.45 13.85 32.88
N GLY A 34 -16.47 14.75 32.76
CA GLY A 34 -15.56 14.99 33.88
C GLY A 34 -14.08 14.62 33.72
N ALA A 35 -13.24 15.65 33.85
CA ALA A 35 -11.86 15.62 34.36
C ALA A 35 -10.70 15.18 33.43
N SER A 36 -10.16 16.18 32.73
CA SER A 36 -8.77 16.68 32.82
C SER A 36 -7.66 15.71 33.27
N GLY A 37 -6.71 15.47 32.37
CA GLY A 37 -5.38 14.92 32.67
C GLY A 37 -4.40 15.19 31.54
N ARG A 38 -3.65 16.30 31.65
CA ARG A 38 -2.51 16.64 30.77
C ARG A 38 -1.30 15.77 31.09
N ILE A 39 -0.54 15.39 30.07
CA ILE A 39 0.93 15.33 30.17
C ILE A 39 1.55 15.83 28.86
N SER A 40 2.25 16.94 29.02
CA SER A 40 3.16 17.65 28.12
C SER A 40 4.44 16.83 27.90
N GLU A 41 5.07 16.84 26.73
CA GLU A 41 6.37 17.49 26.38
C GLU A 41 7.01 16.61 25.28
N ALA A 42 7.86 17.02 24.35
CA ALA A 42 8.34 18.29 23.84
C ALA A 42 9.08 17.95 22.53
N PHE A 43 8.91 18.72 21.46
CA PHE A 43 10.04 19.06 20.59
C PHE A 43 9.74 20.36 19.86
N ASP A 44 10.48 21.38 20.28
CA ASP A 44 10.52 22.74 19.75
C ASP A 44 11.35 22.76 18.47
N GLY A 45 10.89 23.51 17.48
CA GLY A 45 11.43 23.50 16.13
C GLY A 45 10.63 24.39 15.20
N SER A 46 10.58 25.68 15.54
CA SER A 46 9.98 26.75 14.75
C SER A 46 10.49 26.77 13.30
N PHE A 47 9.58 26.70 12.33
CA PHE A 47 9.85 27.18 10.97
C PHE A 47 8.66 28.03 10.49
N SER A 48 8.91 29.32 10.27
CA SER A 48 7.94 30.32 9.85
C SER A 48 7.61 30.20 8.35
N LEU A 49 6.32 30.22 8.01
CA LEU A 49 5.82 30.47 6.65
C LEU A 49 5.40 31.95 6.51
N PRO A 50 5.59 32.60 5.36
CA PRO A 50 4.98 33.90 5.10
C PRO A 50 3.48 33.75 4.81
N ALA A 51 2.73 34.70 5.38
CA ALA A 51 1.29 34.86 5.27
C ALA A 51 0.87 35.54 3.96
N GLU A 52 -0.45 35.45 3.72
CA GLU A 52 -1.28 36.17 2.74
C GLU A 52 -1.38 35.51 1.35
N ARG A 53 -2.58 35.26 0.82
CA ARG A 53 -3.65 36.25 0.64
C ARG A 53 -5.03 35.60 0.53
N SER A 54 -5.98 36.10 1.32
CA SER A 54 -7.42 35.87 1.19
C SER A 54 -8.04 36.83 0.17
N GLY A 55 -9.04 36.36 -0.58
CA GLY A 55 -9.99 37.20 -1.32
C GLY A 55 -11.04 36.37 -2.09
N PRO A 56 -12.31 36.83 -2.23
CA PRO A 56 -13.50 35.96 -2.08
C PRO A 56 -14.49 35.91 -3.28
N ASN A 57 -15.49 35.02 -3.16
CA ASN A 57 -16.82 34.97 -3.83
C ASN A 57 -16.86 34.65 -5.35
N SER A 58 -17.86 33.98 -5.94
CA SER A 58 -19.24 33.63 -5.56
C SER A 58 -19.82 32.55 -6.50
N ASP A 59 -20.68 31.68 -5.95
CA ASP A 59 -21.93 31.12 -6.49
C ASP A 59 -22.03 30.52 -7.92
N ASP A 60 -22.25 29.19 -7.98
CA ASP A 60 -23.21 28.55 -8.91
C ASP A 60 -23.98 27.44 -8.16
N PRO A 61 -25.30 27.62 -7.88
CA PRO A 61 -26.10 26.71 -7.08
C PRO A 61 -26.96 25.73 -7.90
N THR A 62 -26.57 25.33 -9.12
CA THR A 62 -27.34 24.33 -9.88
C THR A 62 -26.50 23.42 -10.78
N ARG A 63 -25.88 22.40 -10.19
CA ARG A 63 -25.59 21.16 -10.95
C ARG A 63 -25.83 19.93 -10.09
N GLY A 64 -27.07 19.44 -10.18
CA GLY A 64 -27.41 18.10 -9.75
C GLY A 64 -26.62 17.07 -10.56
N VAL A 65 -25.76 16.33 -9.87
CA VAL A 65 -25.35 14.99 -10.28
C VAL A 65 -25.81 14.06 -9.18
N THR A 66 -27.00 13.52 -9.36
CA THR A 66 -27.43 12.30 -8.69
C THR A 66 -26.51 11.17 -9.14
N SER A 67 -25.49 10.87 -8.34
CA SER A 67 -25.03 9.50 -8.20
C SER A 67 -24.70 9.30 -6.73
N SER A 68 -25.46 8.43 -6.07
CA SER A 68 -25.15 7.88 -4.76
C SER A 68 -23.85 7.08 -4.83
N ASN A 69 -22.71 7.76 -5.03
CA ASN A 69 -21.42 7.22 -4.65
C ASN A 69 -21.28 7.48 -3.16
N LYS A 70 -21.93 6.64 -2.34
CA LYS A 70 -21.41 6.32 -1.01
C LYS A 70 -20.04 5.68 -1.27
N ALA A 71 -19.01 6.52 -1.45
CA ALA A 71 -17.64 6.09 -1.36
C ALA A 71 -17.51 5.52 0.05
N SER A 72 -17.48 4.20 0.18
CA SER A 72 -17.28 3.51 1.45
C SER A 72 -15.96 3.98 2.05
N LEU A 73 -16.09 4.93 2.96
CA LEU A 73 -15.06 5.39 3.88
C LEU A 73 -14.91 4.29 4.92
N GLY A 74 -14.06 3.30 4.64
CA GLY A 74 -13.95 2.17 5.53
C GLY A 74 -12.98 1.11 5.05
N ARG A 75 -12.66 0.22 6.00
CA ARG A 75 -11.93 -1.02 5.78
C ARG A 75 -12.53 -1.76 4.58
N ALA A 76 -11.70 -2.20 3.64
CA ALA A 76 -12.18 -2.91 2.44
C ALA A 76 -13.05 -4.10 2.84
N GLU A 77 -14.13 -4.37 2.13
CA GLU A 77 -14.95 -5.55 2.38
C GLU A 77 -14.14 -6.82 2.09
N ASP A 78 -14.49 -7.94 2.73
CA ASP A 78 -13.79 -9.21 2.51
C ASP A 78 -13.81 -9.64 1.04
N ALA A 79 -14.91 -9.39 0.32
CA ALA A 79 -15.02 -9.66 -1.11
C ALA A 79 -14.02 -8.83 -1.94
N GLU A 80 -13.79 -7.56 -1.56
CA GLU A 80 -12.80 -6.70 -2.23
C GLU A 80 -11.38 -7.25 -2.01
N VAL A 81 -11.03 -7.62 -0.77
CA VAL A 81 -9.72 -8.20 -0.44
C VAL A 81 -9.49 -9.51 -1.18
N LEU A 82 -10.49 -10.40 -1.22
CA LEU A 82 -10.44 -11.65 -1.97
C LEU A 82 -10.21 -11.42 -3.48
N GLY A 83 -10.91 -10.45 -4.07
CA GLY A 83 -10.75 -10.10 -5.47
C GLY A 83 -9.34 -9.58 -5.79
N MET A 84 -8.80 -8.70 -4.94
CA MET A 84 -7.43 -8.20 -5.09
C MET A 84 -6.39 -9.30 -4.95
N TRP A 85 -6.55 -10.16 -3.94
CA TRP A 85 -5.65 -11.29 -3.69
C TRP A 85 -5.65 -12.31 -4.85
N ALA A 86 -6.83 -12.67 -5.34
CA ALA A 86 -6.98 -13.59 -6.46
C ALA A 86 -6.36 -13.01 -7.74
N LYS A 87 -6.44 -11.69 -7.94
CA LYS A 87 -5.76 -11.01 -9.05
C LYS A 87 -4.24 -11.09 -8.91
N ALA A 88 -3.70 -10.72 -7.74
CA ALA A 88 -2.27 -10.78 -7.47
C ALA A 88 -1.69 -12.17 -7.70
N THR A 89 -2.36 -13.20 -7.16
CA THR A 89 -1.94 -14.61 -7.29
C THR A 89 -1.96 -15.08 -8.74
N ARG A 90 -2.99 -14.70 -9.52
CA ARG A 90 -3.07 -15.03 -10.94
C ARG A 90 -1.96 -14.37 -11.74
N THR A 91 -1.71 -13.07 -11.51
CA THR A 91 -0.63 -12.33 -12.16
C THR A 91 0.74 -12.93 -11.82
N ALA A 92 0.96 -13.33 -10.56
CA ALA A 92 2.18 -14.00 -10.14
C ALA A 92 2.37 -15.34 -10.88
N ARG A 93 1.32 -16.17 -10.96
CA ARG A 93 1.38 -17.43 -11.71
C ARG A 93 1.73 -17.21 -13.17
N THR A 94 1.10 -16.22 -13.82
CA THR A 94 1.44 -15.85 -15.20
C THR A 94 2.90 -15.43 -15.32
N ALA A 95 3.38 -14.56 -14.42
CA ALA A 95 4.76 -14.07 -14.42
C ALA A 95 5.81 -15.19 -14.26
N LEU A 96 5.45 -16.28 -13.58
CA LEU A 96 6.33 -17.41 -13.31
C LEU A 96 6.26 -18.50 -14.40
N VAL A 97 5.48 -18.31 -15.47
CA VAL A 97 5.42 -19.24 -16.60
C VAL A 97 6.69 -19.13 -17.44
N LYS A 98 7.34 -20.27 -17.69
CA LYS A 98 8.58 -20.40 -18.47
C LYS A 98 8.53 -19.77 -19.88
N ALA A 99 7.36 -19.72 -20.50
CA ALA A 99 7.18 -19.11 -21.82
C ALA A 99 7.47 -17.58 -21.83
N LEU A 100 7.50 -16.91 -20.68
CA LEU A 100 7.90 -15.50 -20.56
C LEU A 100 9.40 -15.31 -20.35
N ASP A 101 10.19 -16.39 -20.28
CA ASP A 101 11.63 -16.32 -20.07
C ASP A 101 12.36 -15.59 -21.23
N GLU A 102 11.74 -15.59 -22.42
CA GLU A 102 12.24 -14.92 -23.62
C GLU A 102 12.01 -13.40 -23.62
N ASP A 103 10.97 -12.91 -22.92
CA ASP A 103 10.69 -11.48 -22.73
C ASP A 103 10.79 -11.10 -21.24
N ARG A 104 12.04 -10.88 -20.81
CA ARG A 104 12.37 -10.50 -19.42
C ARG A 104 11.70 -9.21 -18.97
N ASN A 105 11.47 -8.26 -19.87
CA ASN A 105 10.81 -7.00 -19.53
C ASN A 105 9.32 -7.20 -19.24
N ALA A 106 8.64 -8.03 -20.04
CA ALA A 106 7.27 -8.45 -19.76
C ALA A 106 7.19 -9.24 -18.44
N ARG A 107 8.12 -10.18 -18.23
CA ARG A 107 8.20 -10.98 -16.99
C ARG A 107 8.38 -10.11 -15.75
N PHE A 108 9.36 -9.20 -15.76
CA PHE A 108 9.55 -8.23 -14.68
C PHE A 108 8.28 -7.42 -14.41
N THR A 109 7.65 -6.91 -15.48
CA THR A 109 6.46 -6.07 -15.34
C THR A 109 5.33 -6.82 -14.66
N LEU A 110 5.14 -8.10 -14.98
CA LEU A 110 4.14 -8.94 -14.34
C LEU A 110 4.51 -9.29 -12.89
N LEU A 111 5.78 -9.60 -12.60
CA LEU A 111 6.26 -9.84 -11.22
C LEU A 111 5.99 -8.63 -10.33
N TYR A 112 6.39 -7.45 -10.78
CA TYR A 112 6.20 -6.20 -10.05
C TYR A 112 4.72 -5.85 -9.88
N GLN A 113 3.92 -6.06 -10.92
CA GLN A 113 2.48 -5.80 -10.87
C GLN A 113 1.76 -6.75 -9.89
N ALA A 114 2.16 -8.02 -9.83
CA ALA A 114 1.65 -8.97 -8.85
C ALA A 114 1.99 -8.53 -7.42
N ALA A 115 3.24 -8.09 -7.19
CA ALA A 115 3.70 -7.60 -5.91
C ALA A 115 2.90 -6.37 -5.44
N LEU A 116 2.70 -5.39 -6.32
CA LEU A 116 1.92 -4.19 -6.02
C LEU A 116 0.47 -4.53 -5.66
N GLN A 117 -0.15 -5.47 -6.38
CA GLN A 117 -1.52 -5.92 -6.10
C GLN A 117 -1.62 -6.63 -4.74
N ALA A 118 -0.64 -7.49 -4.40
CA ALA A 118 -0.58 -8.15 -3.10
C ALA A 118 -0.40 -7.15 -1.95
N ALA A 119 0.54 -6.20 -2.09
CA ALA A 119 0.75 -5.13 -1.12
C ALA A 119 -0.51 -4.25 -0.96
N THR A 120 -1.20 -3.95 -2.07
CA THR A 120 -2.48 -3.23 -2.04
C THR A 120 -3.53 -4.01 -1.25
N ALA A 121 -3.63 -5.33 -1.43
CA ALA A 121 -4.58 -6.17 -0.68
C ALA A 121 -4.30 -6.10 0.83
N VAL A 122 -3.03 -6.13 1.26
CA VAL A 122 -2.62 -5.96 2.67
C VAL A 122 -3.06 -4.59 3.20
N VAL A 123 -2.72 -3.51 2.49
CA VAL A 123 -3.05 -2.14 2.90
C VAL A 123 -4.57 -1.92 3.00
N ARG A 124 -5.33 -2.43 2.02
CA ARG A 124 -6.79 -2.39 2.01
C ARG A 124 -7.40 -3.25 3.11
N ALA A 125 -6.79 -4.40 3.40
CA ALA A 125 -7.22 -5.30 4.46
C ALA A 125 -7.08 -4.68 5.85
N ALA A 126 -6.04 -3.88 6.07
CA ALA A 126 -5.83 -3.03 7.26
C ALA A 126 -6.76 -1.80 7.31
N GLY A 127 -7.43 -1.48 6.20
CA GLY A 127 -8.39 -0.40 6.09
C GLY A 127 -7.82 0.95 5.69
N PHE A 128 -6.63 0.94 5.09
CA PHE A 128 -6.02 2.13 4.52
C PHE A 128 -6.27 2.18 3.01
N ARG A 129 -6.13 3.38 2.42
CA ARG A 129 -6.13 3.59 0.98
C ARG A 129 -5.04 4.59 0.61
N VAL A 130 -4.22 4.24 -0.37
CA VAL A 130 -3.21 5.14 -0.93
C VAL A 130 -3.86 5.97 -2.04
N ARG A 131 -3.80 7.30 -1.92
CA ARG A 131 -4.30 8.27 -2.93
C ARG A 131 -3.31 9.43 -3.04
N CYS A 132 -2.29 9.25 -3.87
CA CYS A 132 -1.26 10.27 -4.09
C CYS A 132 -0.42 9.92 -5.32
N ASP A 133 0.34 10.91 -5.78
CA ASP A 133 1.49 10.66 -6.64
C ASP A 133 2.50 9.76 -5.89
N HIS A 134 3.24 8.91 -6.61
CA HIS A 134 4.12 7.87 -6.01
C HIS A 134 3.38 6.77 -5.23
N ASN A 135 2.13 6.48 -5.59
CA ASN A 135 1.30 5.44 -4.99
C ASN A 135 2.00 4.08 -4.81
N HIS A 136 2.88 3.65 -5.73
CA HIS A 136 3.58 2.38 -5.63
C HIS A 136 4.55 2.34 -4.44
N GLN A 137 5.40 3.38 -4.30
CA GLN A 137 6.35 3.49 -3.19
C GLN A 137 5.62 3.52 -1.85
N ILE A 138 4.57 4.33 -1.76
CA ILE A 138 3.78 4.47 -0.54
C ILE A 138 3.03 3.17 -0.21
N THR A 139 2.55 2.43 -1.22
CA THR A 139 1.90 1.12 -1.01
C THR A 139 2.87 0.11 -0.42
N PHE A 140 4.11 0.02 -0.93
CA PHE A 140 5.11 -0.89 -0.36
C PHE A 140 5.59 -0.46 1.02
N ALA A 141 5.82 0.84 1.24
CA ALA A 141 6.17 1.36 2.55
C ALA A 141 5.07 1.06 3.59
N ALA A 142 3.80 1.25 3.21
CA ALA A 142 2.66 0.95 4.06
C ALA A 142 2.55 -0.56 4.35
N ALA A 143 2.69 -1.42 3.34
CA ALA A 143 2.71 -2.86 3.55
C ALA A 143 3.86 -3.29 4.48
N ALA A 144 5.03 -2.67 4.33
CA ALA A 144 6.18 -2.94 5.18
C ALA A 144 5.96 -2.52 6.65
N ALA A 145 5.22 -1.43 6.87
CA ALA A 145 4.88 -0.92 8.20
C ALA A 145 3.75 -1.72 8.88
N LEU A 146 2.84 -2.32 8.10
CA LEU A 146 1.75 -3.17 8.60
C LEU A 146 2.23 -4.59 8.95
N GLY A 147 3.27 -5.06 8.26
CA GLY A 147 3.91 -6.34 8.51
C GLY A 147 5.04 -6.26 9.53
N SER A 148 5.55 -7.43 9.91
CA SER A 148 6.81 -7.58 10.63
C SER A 148 7.64 -8.69 9.97
N GLY A 149 8.93 -8.79 10.32
CA GLY A 149 9.84 -9.82 9.78
C GLY A 149 9.88 -9.82 8.24
N ASP A 150 9.79 -11.02 7.67
CA ASP A 150 9.89 -11.30 6.24
C ASP A 150 8.89 -10.49 5.38
N LEU A 151 7.68 -10.21 5.87
CA LEU A 151 6.71 -9.37 5.15
C LEU A 151 7.25 -7.95 4.96
N SER A 152 7.83 -7.41 6.03
CA SER A 152 8.39 -6.06 6.06
C SER A 152 9.60 -5.95 5.15
N GLU A 153 10.49 -6.95 5.21
CA GLU A 153 11.68 -7.03 4.36
C GLU A 153 11.33 -7.17 2.88
N ALA A 154 10.45 -8.11 2.51
CA ALA A 154 10.03 -8.33 1.13
C ALA A 154 9.42 -7.07 0.49
N ALA A 155 8.58 -6.36 1.25
CA ALA A 155 7.97 -5.12 0.78
C ALA A 155 9.00 -3.99 0.58
N ARG A 156 9.99 -3.86 1.46
CA ARG A 156 11.10 -2.90 1.28
C ARG A 156 11.96 -3.26 0.06
N ASP A 157 12.25 -4.54 -0.11
CA ASP A 157 13.04 -5.04 -1.24
C ASP A 157 12.37 -4.75 -2.59
N LEU A 158 11.05 -4.89 -2.68
CA LEU A 158 10.29 -4.53 -3.87
C LEU A 158 10.32 -3.02 -4.18
N ASN A 159 10.39 -2.17 -3.16
CA ASN A 159 10.61 -0.74 -3.38
C ASN A 159 12.03 -0.43 -3.90
N VAL A 160 13.05 -1.17 -3.43
CA VAL A 160 14.42 -1.07 -3.96
C VAL A 160 14.48 -1.56 -5.41
N VAL A 161 13.85 -2.70 -5.71
CA VAL A 161 13.75 -3.26 -7.07
C VAL A 161 13.10 -2.27 -8.05
N ARG A 162 12.08 -1.52 -7.62
CA ARG A 162 11.48 -0.45 -8.43
C ARG A 162 12.50 0.59 -8.86
N GLN A 163 13.35 1.04 -7.93
CA GLN A 163 14.39 2.03 -8.19
C GLN A 163 15.49 1.44 -9.08
N GLY A 164 15.91 0.20 -8.78
CA GLY A 164 16.89 -0.54 -9.57
C GLY A 164 16.44 -0.76 -11.02
N ARG A 165 15.15 -1.01 -11.27
CA ARG A 165 14.61 -1.10 -12.63
C ARG A 165 14.64 0.24 -13.37
N HIS A 166 14.36 1.34 -12.68
CA HIS A 166 14.44 2.66 -13.31
C HIS A 166 15.87 2.93 -13.79
N ALA A 167 16.88 2.61 -12.98
CA ALA A 167 18.28 2.67 -13.37
C ALA A 167 18.59 1.68 -14.51
N ALA A 168 18.24 0.40 -14.37
CA ALA A 168 18.58 -0.64 -15.34
C ALA A 168 17.87 -0.52 -16.71
N VAL A 169 16.73 0.18 -16.80
CA VAL A 169 15.99 0.32 -18.07
C VAL A 169 16.30 1.63 -18.79
N TYR A 170 16.58 2.70 -18.04
CA TYR A 170 16.71 4.05 -18.60
C TYR A 170 18.12 4.61 -18.52
N ASP A 171 19.02 4.00 -17.75
CA ASP A 171 20.43 4.35 -17.80
C ASP A 171 21.04 3.77 -19.07
N TRP A 172 21.70 4.63 -19.86
CA TRP A 172 22.31 4.29 -21.14
C TRP A 172 23.49 3.31 -20.98
N GLN A 173 23.96 3.09 -19.75
CA GLN A 173 25.01 2.13 -19.39
C GLN A 173 24.50 0.79 -18.84
N ALA A 174 23.18 0.55 -18.80
CA ALA A 174 22.66 -0.66 -18.19
C ALA A 174 23.09 -1.93 -18.97
N THR A 175 23.63 -2.91 -18.24
CA THR A 175 24.04 -4.21 -18.78
C THR A 175 22.94 -5.25 -18.66
N THR A 176 22.94 -6.25 -19.56
CA THR A 176 22.01 -7.40 -19.53
C THR A 176 22.05 -8.15 -18.19
N ASP A 177 23.21 -8.21 -17.54
CA ASP A 177 23.41 -8.87 -16.25
C ASP A 177 22.70 -8.12 -15.11
N GLY A 178 22.72 -6.78 -15.13
CA GLY A 178 22.03 -5.95 -14.15
C GLY A 178 20.51 -6.14 -14.20
N ALA A 179 19.94 -6.19 -15.40
CA ALA A 179 18.52 -6.45 -15.59
C ALA A 179 18.11 -7.85 -15.07
N GLN A 180 18.96 -8.86 -15.28
CA GLN A 180 18.71 -10.22 -14.80
C GLN A 180 18.68 -10.30 -13.27
N LEU A 181 19.63 -9.64 -12.60
CA LEU A 181 19.70 -9.63 -11.14
C LEU A 181 18.49 -8.91 -10.52
N VAL A 182 18.08 -7.78 -11.11
CA VAL A 182 16.89 -7.04 -10.68
C VAL A 182 15.64 -7.91 -10.80
N GLU A 183 15.53 -8.67 -11.89
CA GLU A 183 14.40 -9.54 -12.14
C GLU A 183 14.36 -10.74 -11.18
N LEU A 184 15.50 -11.40 -10.95
CA LEU A 184 15.60 -12.49 -9.98
C LEU A 184 15.22 -12.01 -8.58
N ARG A 185 15.74 -10.84 -8.16
CA ARG A 185 15.39 -10.24 -6.87
C ARG A 185 13.89 -9.91 -6.79
N ALA A 186 13.29 -9.42 -7.87
CA ALA A 186 11.85 -9.18 -7.94
C ALA A 186 11.05 -10.47 -7.74
N GLY A 187 11.47 -11.58 -8.37
CA GLY A 187 10.83 -12.88 -8.23
C GLY A 187 10.92 -13.43 -6.81
N THR A 188 12.11 -13.42 -6.21
CA THR A 188 12.32 -13.88 -4.83
C THR A 188 11.52 -13.05 -3.84
N ALA A 189 11.58 -11.72 -3.94
CA ALA A 189 10.84 -10.83 -3.05
C ALA A 189 9.31 -10.97 -3.22
N LEU A 190 8.82 -11.19 -4.45
CA LEU A 190 7.39 -11.47 -4.69
C LEU A 190 6.93 -12.74 -3.99
N LEU A 191 7.67 -13.85 -4.15
CA LEU A 191 7.28 -15.13 -3.54
C LEU A 191 7.24 -15.03 -2.01
N LEU A 192 8.23 -14.36 -1.42
CA LEU A 192 8.27 -14.09 0.01
C LEU A 192 7.09 -13.21 0.44
N LEU A 193 6.84 -12.09 -0.27
CA LEU A 193 5.71 -11.20 0.00
C LEU A 193 4.38 -11.96 -0.04
N LEU A 194 4.16 -12.81 -1.06
CA LEU A 194 2.92 -13.58 -1.21
C LEU A 194 2.74 -14.59 -0.08
N ARG A 195 3.79 -15.29 0.33
CA ARG A 195 3.72 -16.22 1.46
C ARG A 195 3.33 -15.50 2.75
N GLU A 196 4.03 -14.42 3.07
CA GLU A 196 3.84 -13.71 4.33
C GLU A 196 2.55 -12.89 4.36
N ALA A 197 2.18 -12.28 3.23
CA ALA A 197 0.92 -11.56 3.11
C ALA A 197 -0.28 -12.50 3.27
N TYR A 198 -0.20 -13.74 2.76
CA TYR A 198 -1.25 -14.74 2.97
C TYR A 198 -1.49 -15.02 4.46
N SER A 199 -0.41 -15.34 5.19
CA SER A 199 -0.47 -15.59 6.63
C SER A 199 -0.99 -14.38 7.40
N TRP A 200 -0.49 -13.18 7.05
CA TRP A 200 -0.92 -11.94 7.67
C TRP A 200 -2.41 -11.63 7.41
N LEU A 201 -2.89 -11.85 6.18
CA LEU A 201 -4.29 -11.64 5.81
C LEU A 201 -5.23 -12.55 6.60
N LEU A 202 -4.86 -13.82 6.79
CA LEU A 202 -5.64 -14.77 7.59
C LEU A 202 -5.67 -14.38 9.07
N ALA A 203 -4.53 -13.96 9.63
CA ALA A 203 -4.46 -13.48 11.01
C ALA A 203 -5.31 -12.22 11.22
N GLN A 204 -5.24 -11.26 10.28
CA GLN A 204 -5.95 -9.99 10.38
C GLN A 204 -7.45 -10.12 10.04
N ARG A 205 -7.84 -11.13 9.27
CA ARG A 205 -9.22 -11.41 8.83
C ARG A 205 -9.51 -12.91 8.82
N PRO A 206 -9.81 -13.51 9.99
CA PRO A 206 -10.10 -14.93 10.10
C PRO A 206 -11.26 -15.41 9.21
N SER A 207 -12.21 -14.52 8.87
CA SER A 207 -13.33 -14.77 7.96
C SER A 207 -12.92 -15.14 6.53
N LEU A 208 -11.65 -14.90 6.16
CA LEU A 208 -11.06 -15.25 4.86
C LEU A 208 -10.50 -16.68 4.80
N THR A 209 -10.45 -17.39 5.94
CA THR A 209 -9.97 -18.78 6.02
C THR A 209 -10.75 -19.68 5.07
N GLY A 210 -10.02 -20.46 4.25
CA GLY A 210 -10.61 -21.34 3.23
C GLY A 210 -11.17 -20.63 1.98
N LYS A 211 -11.03 -19.30 1.89
CA LYS A 211 -11.52 -18.50 0.74
C LYS A 211 -10.39 -17.84 -0.04
N LEU A 212 -9.23 -17.60 0.57
CA LEU A 212 -8.06 -17.09 -0.13
C LEU A 212 -7.49 -18.15 -1.07
N VAL A 213 -7.12 -17.74 -2.28
CA VAL A 213 -6.39 -18.60 -3.22
C VAL A 213 -4.96 -18.77 -2.72
N ASP A 214 -4.44 -20.00 -2.70
CA ASP A 214 -3.08 -20.23 -2.22
C ASP A 214 -2.03 -19.57 -3.13
N PRO A 215 -1.00 -18.93 -2.54
CA PRO A 215 0.06 -18.33 -3.31
C PRO A 215 0.87 -19.40 -4.08
N PRO A 216 1.52 -19.04 -5.19
CA PRO A 216 2.40 -19.96 -5.90
C PRO A 216 3.56 -20.42 -5.00
N GLY A 217 3.88 -21.71 -5.05
CA GLY A 217 4.97 -22.29 -4.26
C GLY A 217 4.58 -22.76 -2.86
N SER A 218 3.31 -22.65 -2.45
CA SER A 218 2.84 -23.32 -1.23
C SER A 218 2.92 -24.85 -1.38
N PRO A 219 3.38 -25.58 -0.35
CA PRO A 219 3.27 -27.04 -0.33
C PRO A 219 1.79 -27.44 -0.39
N GLN A 220 1.45 -28.35 -1.30
CA GLN A 220 0.11 -28.97 -1.41
C GLN A 220 -0.03 -30.13 -0.44
#